data_AF-A0A5B9FTJ0-F1
#
_entry.id   AF-A0A5B9FTJ0-F1
#
_cell.length_a   1.000
_cell.length_b   1.000
_cell.length_c   1.000
_cell.angle_alpha   90.00
_cell.angle_beta   90.00
_cell.angle_gamma   90.00
#
_symmetry.space_group_name_H-M   'P 1'
#
loop_
_entity.id
_entity.type
_entity.pdbx_description
1 polymer ?
#
loop_
_entity_poly.entity_id
_entity_poly.type
_entity_poly.pdbx_seq_one_letter_code
_entity_poly.pdbx_strand_id
1 'polypeptide(L)'
;MFTFSNSISFFTLLVTALMAGLFYSYSFSVNPGLGRLGDESYLMAMQSINRAILNPIFFICFFGSVALLPLNAYLGYEGNITLKFSF
;
A
#
# COMPACT_ATOMS: atom_id res chain seq x y z
N MET A 1 -23.02 1.82 -16.00
CA MET A 1 -22.54 3.21 -16.16
C MET A 1 -21.47 3.44 -15.11
N PHE A 2 -20.24 3.83 -15.47
CA PHE A 2 -19.19 4.09 -14.48
C PHE A 2 -19.60 5.31 -13.63
N THR A 3 -19.94 5.07 -12.37
CA THR A 3 -20.20 6.13 -11.41
C THR A 3 -18.87 6.63 -10.85
N PHE A 4 -18.82 7.91 -10.47
CA PHE A 4 -17.63 8.55 -9.91
C PHE A 4 -17.05 7.77 -8.70
N SER A 5 -17.92 7.21 -7.85
CA SER A 5 -17.52 6.36 -6.71
C SER A 5 -16.79 5.09 -7.14
N ASN A 6 -17.28 4.40 -8.18
CA ASN A 6 -16.64 3.16 -8.68
C ASN A 6 -15.22 3.42 -9.21
N SER A 7 -14.99 4.56 -9.86
CA SER A 7 -13.65 4.94 -10.32
C SER A 7 -12.69 5.14 -9.14
N ILE A 8 -13.12 5.82 -8.07
CA ILE A 8 -12.32 6.03 -6.86
C ILE A 8 -11.99 4.70 -6.19
N SER A 9 -12.97 3.80 -6.03
CA SER A 9 -12.72 2.47 -5.47
C SER A 9 -11.69 1.68 -6.28
N PHE A 10 -11.74 1.75 -7.61
CA PHE A 10 -10.77 1.08 -8.47
C PHE A 10 -9.33 1.59 -8.25
N PHE A 11 -9.13 2.92 -8.26
CA PHE A 11 -7.81 3.50 -7.99
C PHE A 11 -7.34 3.23 -6.56
N THR A 12 -8.25 3.29 -5.58
CA THR A 12 -7.97 2.96 -4.19
C THR A 12 -7.45 1.53 -4.05
N LEU A 13 -8.15 0.58 -4.67
CA LEU A 13 -7.76 -0.84 -4.68
C LEU A 13 -6.40 -1.03 -5.34
N LEU A 14 -6.20 -0.44 -6.53
CA LEU A 14 -4.96 -0.58 -7.29
C LEU A 14 -3.74 -0.07 -6.51
N VAL A 15 -3.83 1.14 -5.96
CA VAL A 15 -2.73 1.75 -5.24
C VAL A 15 -2.46 1.03 -3.90
N THR A 16 -3.50 0.57 -3.22
CA THR A 16 -3.36 -0.22 -1.99
C THR A 16 -2.75 -1.59 -2.27
N ALA A 17 -3.16 -2.27 -3.35
CA ALA A 17 -2.61 -3.57 -3.75
C ALA A 17 -1.13 -3.47 -4.12
N LEU A 18 -0.72 -2.41 -4.83
CA LEU A 18 0.69 -2.16 -5.14
C LEU A 18 1.53 -1.98 -3.87
N MET A 19 1.04 -1.21 -2.90
CA MET A 19 1.73 -1.01 -1.61
C MET A 19 1.77 -2.28 -0.77
N ALA A 20 0.66 -3.01 -0.69
CA ALA A 20 0.59 -4.29 0.00
C ALA A 20 1.58 -5.30 -0.59
N GLY A 21 1.65 -5.39 -1.94
CA GLY A 21 2.61 -6.25 -2.63
C GLY A 21 4.07 -5.88 -2.32
N LEU A 22 4.40 -4.58 -2.35
CA LEU A 22 5.74 -4.09 -2.02
C LEU A 22 6.14 -4.49 -0.59
N PHE A 23 5.29 -4.22 0.41
CA PHE A 23 5.58 -4.57 1.80
C PHE A 23 5.63 -6.08 2.04
N TYR A 24 4.75 -6.83 1.36
CA TYR A 24 4.74 -8.29 1.42
C TYR A 24 6.06 -8.87 0.88
N SER A 25 6.49 -8.45 -0.32
CA SER A 25 7.76 -8.87 -0.90
C SER A 25 8.95 -8.52 0.00
N TYR A 26 8.95 -7.34 0.61
CA TYR A 26 10.00 -6.95 1.56
C TYR A 26 10.08 -7.85 2.78
N SER A 27 8.93 -8.19 3.35
CA SER A 27 8.84 -8.99 4.57
C SER A 27 9.27 -10.44 4.36
N PHE A 28 8.87 -11.05 3.24
CA PHE A 28 9.08 -12.49 3.02
C PHE A 28 10.30 -12.85 2.16
N SER A 29 10.75 -11.95 1.28
CA SER A 29 11.83 -12.26 0.33
C SER A 29 13.02 -11.31 0.46
N VAL A 30 12.80 -9.99 0.38
CA VAL A 30 13.89 -9.02 0.27
C VAL A 30 14.69 -8.93 1.57
N ASN A 31 14.04 -8.65 2.71
CA ASN A 31 14.77 -8.49 3.98
C ASN A 31 15.44 -9.78 4.45
N PRO A 32 14.80 -10.97 4.40
CA PRO A 32 15.49 -12.21 4.69
C PRO A 32 16.65 -12.51 3.72
N GLY A 33 16.52 -12.14 2.45
CA GLY A 33 17.59 -12.26 1.45
C GLY A 33 18.77 -11.35 1.75
N LEU A 34 18.51 -10.07 2.04
CA LEU A 34 19.52 -9.10 2.45
C LEU A 34 20.20 -9.50 3.75
N GLY A 35 19.46 -10.05 4.72
CA GLY A 35 20.00 -10.50 6.00
C GLY A 35 20.98 -11.68 5.91
N ARG A 36 21.13 -12.30 4.73
CA ARG A 36 22.16 -13.33 4.46
C ARG A 36 23.48 -12.73 3.96
N LEU A 37 23.52 -11.43 3.67
CA LEU A 37 24.72 -10.71 3.28
C LEU A 37 25.54 -10.34 4.52
N GLY A 38 26.84 -10.09 4.36
CA GLY A 38 27.67 -9.54 5.43
C GLY A 38 27.30 -8.08 5.73
N ASP A 39 27.54 -7.63 6.96
CA ASP A 39 27.08 -6.33 7.50
C ASP A 39 27.34 -5.14 6.56
N GLU A 40 28.54 -5.03 5.99
CA GLU A 40 28.90 -3.94 5.07
C GLU A 40 28.04 -3.97 3.80
N SER A 41 27.91 -5.14 3.18
CA SER A 41 27.11 -5.32 1.96
C SER A 41 25.61 -5.15 2.22
N TYR A 42 25.11 -5.58 3.38
CA TYR A 42 23.75 -5.31 3.84
C TYR A 42 23.49 -3.81 3.94
N LEU A 43 24.39 -3.09 4.62
CA LEU A 43 24.28 -1.64 4.83
C LEU A 43 24.26 -0.89 3.49
N MET A 44 25.20 -1.20 2.60
CA MET A 44 25.29 -0.58 1.28
C MET A 44 24.04 -0.84 0.45
N ALA A 45 23.53 -2.08 0.44
CA ALA A 45 22.32 -2.45 -0.29
C ALA A 45 21.10 -1.67 0.27
N MET A 46 20.93 -1.63 1.59
CA MET A 46 19.81 -0.95 2.22
C MET A 46 19.85 0.57 2.02
N GLN A 47 21.03 1.19 2.05
CA GLN A 47 21.20 2.62 1.74
C GLN A 47 20.85 2.92 0.27
N SER A 48 21.28 2.06 -0.66
CA SER A 48 20.96 2.19 -2.08
C SER A 48 19.45 2.10 -2.33
N ILE A 49 18.80 1.10 -1.73
CA ILE A 49 17.34 0.91 -1.75
C ILE A 49 16.61 2.15 -1.21
N ASN A 50 17.01 2.66 -0.05
CA ASN A 50 16.38 3.82 0.58
C ASN A 50 16.53 5.09 -0.26
N ARG A 51 17.59 5.20 -1.07
CA ARG A 51 17.74 6.31 -2.02
C ARG A 51 16.86 6.10 -3.26
N ALA A 52 16.77 4.88 -3.77
CA ALA A 52 15.99 4.54 -4.96
C ALA A 52 14.46 4.65 -4.72
N ILE A 53 14.00 4.39 -3.49
CA ILE A 53 12.57 4.47 -3.14
C ILE A 53 12.04 5.91 -3.14
N LEU A 54 12.92 6.90 -3.01
CA LEU A 54 12.59 8.33 -3.07
C LEU A 54 12.35 8.78 -4.52
N ASN A 55 11.38 8.17 -5.19
CA ASN A 55 10.98 8.48 -6.56
C ASN A 55 9.51 8.94 -6.61
N PRO A 56 9.15 9.84 -7.55
CA PRO A 56 7.79 10.41 -7.61
C PRO A 56 6.68 9.38 -7.72
N ILE A 57 6.90 8.25 -8.40
CA ILE A 57 5.89 7.21 -8.60
C ILE A 57 5.59 6.51 -7.27
N PHE A 58 6.62 6.15 -6.50
CA PHE A 58 6.44 5.58 -5.16
C PHE A 58 5.71 6.57 -4.26
N PHE A 59 6.08 7.85 -4.29
CA PHE A 59 5.40 8.91 -3.53
C PHE A 59 3.90 8.97 -3.88
N ILE A 60 3.55 8.99 -5.17
CA ILE A 60 2.15 9.02 -5.63
C ILE A 60 1.39 7.79 -5.13
N CYS A 61 1.97 6.60 -5.24
CA CYS A 61 1.31 5.40 -4.75
C CYS A 61 1.20 5.39 -3.21
N PHE A 62 2.22 5.85 -2.50
CA PHE A 62 2.27 5.75 -1.04
C PHE A 62 1.30 6.75 -0.40
N PHE A 63 1.39 8.01 -0.80
CA PHE A 63 0.44 9.04 -0.32
C PHE A 63 -0.95 8.85 -0.94
N GLY A 64 -1.02 8.32 -2.16
CA GLY A 64 -2.27 7.97 -2.81
C GLY A 64 -3.07 6.94 -2.02
N SER A 65 -2.46 5.85 -1.54
CA SER A 65 -3.18 4.87 -0.71
C SER A 65 -3.69 5.51 0.60
N VAL A 66 -2.84 6.30 1.25
CA VAL A 66 -3.17 6.99 2.51
C VAL A 66 -4.35 7.96 2.35
N ALA A 67 -4.41 8.70 1.23
CA ALA A 67 -5.48 9.65 0.98
C ALA A 67 -6.77 8.99 0.42
N LEU A 68 -6.63 8.03 -0.49
CA LEU A 68 -7.76 7.40 -1.19
C LEU A 68 -8.54 6.45 -0.28
N LEU A 69 -7.88 5.76 0.65
CA LEU A 69 -8.57 4.81 1.55
C LEU A 69 -9.65 5.49 2.42
N PRO A 70 -9.36 6.56 3.19
CA PRO A 70 -10.38 7.28 3.94
C PRO A 70 -11.44 7.93 3.04
N LEU A 71 -11.04 8.48 1.89
CA LEU A 71 -11.97 9.08 0.93
C LEU A 71 -12.98 8.04 0.42
N ASN A 72 -12.50 6.87 0.02
CA ASN A 72 -13.33 5.78 -0.46
C ASN A 72 -14.27 5.25 0.64
N ALA A 73 -13.76 5.13 1.87
CA ALA A 73 -14.57 4.73 3.01
C ALA A 73 -15.69 5.75 3.31
N TYR A 74 -15.38 7.05 3.23
CA TYR A 74 -16.37 8.11 3.42
C TYR A 74 -17.46 8.09 2.33
N LEU A 75 -17.07 7.90 1.06
CA LEU A 75 -18.02 7.85 -0.06
C LEU A 75 -18.87 6.58 -0.07
N GLY A 76 -18.35 5.46 0.43
CA GLY A 76 -19.05 4.19 0.54
C GLY A 76 -19.86 4.04 1.84
N TYR A 77 -19.86 5.05 2.71
CA TYR A 77 -20.57 4.98 3.98
C TYR A 77 -22.08 5.12 3.77
N GLU A 78 -22.78 3.99 3.73
CA GLU A 78 -24.23 3.94 3.90
C GLU A 78 -24.53 3.82 5.40
N GLY A 79 -25.10 4.86 6.01
CA GLY A 79 -25.36 4.95 7.46
C GLY A 79 -26.34 3.91 8.04
N ASN A 80 -26.67 2.84 7.31
CA ASN A 80 -27.48 1.72 7.78
C ASN A 80 -26.61 0.72 8.56
N ILE A 81 -26.20 1.10 9.76
CA ILE A 81 -25.61 0.19 10.73
C ILE A 81 -26.73 -0.71 11.27
N THR A 82 -27.07 -1.76 10.53
CA THR A 82 -27.96 -2.82 11.03
C THR A 82 -27.09 -3.84 11.76
N LEU A 83 -26.88 -3.66 13.07
CA LEU A 83 -26.25 -4.66 13.93
C LEU A 83 -27.21 -5.85 14.12
N LYS A 84 -27.34 -6.69 13.10
CA LYS A 84 -27.99 -8.00 13.22
C LYS A 84 -26.98 -9.00 13.77
N PHE A 85 -26.79 -8.95 15.09
CA PHE A 85 -26.23 -10.08 15.81
C PHE A 85 -27.33 -11.15 15.93
N SER A 86 -27.32 -12.12 15.01
CA SER A 86 -28.03 -13.37 15.23
C SER A 86 -27.06 -14.31 15.95
N PHE A 87 -27.29 -14.53 17.24
CA PHE A 87 -26.75 -15.69 17.94
C PHE A 87 -27.54 -16.95 17.54
#